data_AF-H0SDH9-F1
#
_entry.id   AF-H0SDH9-F1
#
_cell.length_a   1.000
_cell.length_b   1.000
_cell.length_c   1.000
_cell.angle_alpha   90.00
_cell.angle_beta   90.00
_cell.angle_gamma   90.00
#
_symmetry.space_group_name_H-M   'P 1'
#
loop_
_entity.id
_entity.type
_entity.pdbx_description
1 polymer ?
#
loop_
_entity_poly.entity_id
_entity_poly.type
_entity_poly.pdbx_seq_one_letter_code
_entity_poly.pdbx_strand_id
1 'polypeptide(L)'
;MSHPAPAPAAPANHGDGRAVGRRLAALLSRRGLPLLALVLLLVFGAPGRLTAAGDIPPGAASFAERVRAVDRDAGDMVSYKFLPLIPSFEALADAGLGNVTDCLAALALAGLSDQQRIIAILSLYKLAIADYVIFLRGMVGLRDQNLITAGELGLAVFRRAGFGHGLAESYQDPPLRSVLAEIAARTDVSPNLQAYIAQILSGQALRDQRMFQWECCDGPTPWLDLAKDLAFGAMVALLLVRVRLVRVQGHVRRTVAGMLAASGLLWLALWSGLYPNFYWSVHLALAALGAFLGAQLALSVTVGKRLTRSRARNRINGEAGT
;
A
#
# COMPACT_ATOMS: atom_id res chain seq x y z
N MET A 1 -71.22 24.02 1.98
CA MET A 1 -70.92 22.60 1.64
C MET A 1 -70.46 21.94 2.93
N SER A 2 -71.33 21.12 3.50
CA SER A 2 -71.22 20.58 4.85
C SER A 2 -70.60 19.18 4.79
N HIS A 3 -69.46 18.96 5.45
CA HIS A 3 -68.89 17.62 5.59
C HIS A 3 -69.57 16.86 6.75
N PRO A 4 -69.90 15.57 6.58
CA PRO A 4 -70.48 14.76 7.64
C PRO A 4 -69.41 14.30 8.63
N ALA A 5 -69.79 14.19 9.91
CA ALA A 5 -68.95 13.71 11.00
C ALA A 5 -68.68 12.19 10.88
N PRO A 6 -67.47 11.71 11.23
CA PRO A 6 -67.16 10.28 11.22
C PRO A 6 -67.69 9.57 12.47
N ALA A 7 -68.10 8.31 12.28
CA ALA A 7 -68.67 7.40 13.27
C ALA A 7 -67.64 6.98 14.36
N PRO A 8 -68.09 6.60 15.57
CA PRO A 8 -67.22 6.24 16.68
C PRO A 8 -66.51 4.90 16.48
N ALA A 9 -65.22 4.88 16.82
CA ALA A 9 -64.36 3.70 16.77
C ALA A 9 -64.70 2.68 17.88
N ALA A 10 -64.61 1.40 17.53
CA ALA A 10 -64.80 0.25 18.41
C ALA A 10 -63.73 0.17 19.54
N PRO A 11 -64.04 -0.46 20.68
CA PRO A 11 -63.14 -0.49 21.83
C PRO A 11 -61.88 -1.33 21.56
N ALA A 12 -60.73 -0.74 21.86
CA ALA A 12 -59.42 -1.38 21.80
C ALA A 12 -59.29 -2.46 22.88
N ASN A 13 -58.99 -3.68 22.44
CA ASN A 13 -58.72 -4.84 23.28
C ASN A 13 -57.29 -4.71 23.85
N HIS A 14 -57.15 -4.22 25.08
CA HIS A 14 -55.87 -4.15 25.78
C HIS A 14 -55.44 -5.54 26.29
N GLY A 15 -54.74 -6.27 25.44
CA GLY A 15 -53.94 -7.43 25.84
C GLY A 15 -52.78 -6.99 26.74
N ASP A 16 -52.78 -7.50 27.97
CA ASP A 16 -51.91 -7.12 29.08
C ASP A 16 -50.44 -7.59 28.85
N GLY A 17 -49.68 -6.82 28.07
CA GLY A 17 -48.25 -7.06 27.77
C GLY A 17 -47.32 -7.05 29.00
N ARG A 18 -47.83 -6.70 30.19
CA ARG A 18 -47.09 -6.74 31.45
C ARG A 18 -46.89 -8.16 32.00
N ALA A 19 -47.68 -9.14 31.55
CA ALA A 19 -47.55 -10.53 31.99
C ALA A 19 -46.40 -11.27 31.28
N VAL A 20 -46.13 -10.95 30.01
CA VAL A 20 -45.04 -11.57 29.22
C VAL A 20 -43.67 -11.04 29.66
N GLY A 21 -43.56 -9.72 29.91
CA GLY A 21 -42.32 -9.11 30.39
C GLY A 21 -41.86 -9.64 31.76
N ARG A 22 -42.79 -9.92 32.67
CA ARG A 22 -42.46 -10.48 34.00
C ARG A 22 -42.03 -11.95 33.93
N ARG A 23 -42.59 -12.74 33.00
CA ARG A 23 -42.19 -14.13 32.79
C ARG A 23 -40.81 -14.25 32.12
N LEU A 24 -40.47 -13.36 31.19
CA LEU A 24 -39.14 -13.31 30.58
C LEU A 24 -38.06 -12.85 31.57
N ALA A 25 -38.35 -11.84 32.39
CA ALA A 25 -37.43 -11.36 33.43
C ALA A 25 -37.16 -12.43 34.53
N ALA A 26 -38.17 -13.25 34.86
CA ALA A 26 -38.01 -14.36 35.80
C ALA A 26 -37.24 -15.56 35.23
N LEU A 27 -37.25 -15.76 33.92
CA LEU A 27 -36.46 -16.80 33.23
C LEU A 27 -34.98 -16.39 33.11
N LEU A 28 -34.69 -15.10 32.91
CA LEU A 28 -33.32 -14.59 32.81
C LEU A 28 -32.59 -14.50 34.17
N SER A 29 -33.32 -14.35 35.28
CA SER A 29 -32.72 -14.14 36.61
C SER A 29 -32.28 -15.40 37.35
N ARG A 30 -32.69 -16.61 36.93
CA ARG A 30 -32.39 -17.85 37.66
C ARG A 30 -31.26 -18.72 37.10
N ARG A 31 -30.93 -18.64 35.81
CA ARG A 31 -29.85 -19.47 35.20
C ARG A 31 -29.07 -18.84 34.04
N GLY A 32 -29.49 -17.70 33.49
CA GLY A 32 -28.89 -17.13 32.27
C GLY A 32 -27.69 -16.20 32.48
N LEU A 33 -27.71 -15.40 33.55
CA LEU A 33 -26.64 -14.43 33.85
C LEU A 33 -25.26 -15.04 34.13
N PRO A 34 -25.11 -16.16 34.89
CA PRO A 34 -23.78 -16.71 35.12
C PRO A 34 -23.20 -17.36 33.85
N LEU A 35 -24.02 -17.92 32.97
CA LEU A 35 -23.58 -18.51 31.71
C LEU A 35 -23.19 -17.44 30.68
N LEU A 36 -23.93 -16.33 30.60
CA LEU A 36 -23.59 -15.22 29.72
C LEU A 36 -22.34 -14.48 30.21
N ALA A 37 -22.17 -14.35 31.54
CA ALA A 37 -20.94 -13.83 32.16
C ALA A 37 -19.75 -14.79 31.97
N LEU A 38 -19.95 -16.11 32.04
CA LEU A 38 -18.91 -17.12 31.78
C LEU A 38 -18.51 -17.14 30.30
N VAL A 39 -19.46 -17.01 29.37
CA VAL A 39 -19.20 -16.90 27.92
C VAL A 39 -18.51 -15.58 27.60
N LEU A 40 -18.91 -14.46 28.23
CA LEU A 40 -18.17 -13.19 28.11
C LEU A 40 -16.77 -13.28 28.70
N LEU A 41 -16.56 -13.98 29.82
CA LEU A 41 -15.23 -14.22 30.41
C LEU A 41 -14.34 -15.15 29.57
N LEU A 42 -14.94 -16.15 28.90
CA LEU A 42 -14.23 -17.08 28.03
C LEU A 42 -13.92 -16.47 26.65
N VAL A 43 -14.76 -15.57 26.14
CA VAL A 43 -14.60 -14.93 24.83
C VAL A 43 -13.78 -13.63 24.92
N PHE A 44 -13.89 -12.86 26.01
CA PHE A 44 -13.21 -11.56 26.15
C PHE A 44 -12.05 -11.55 27.14
N GLY A 45 -11.83 -12.65 27.88
CA GLY A 45 -10.89 -12.66 29.00
C GLY A 45 -11.35 -11.75 30.13
N ALA A 46 -11.12 -12.15 31.38
CA ALA A 46 -11.19 -11.17 32.46
C ALA A 46 -10.20 -10.05 32.13
N PRO A 47 -10.57 -8.75 32.17
CA PRO A 47 -9.59 -7.70 32.21
C PRO A 47 -8.83 -7.89 33.52
N GLY A 48 -7.72 -8.62 33.45
CA GLY A 48 -6.82 -8.77 34.55
C GLY A 48 -6.43 -7.38 34.99
N ARG A 49 -6.82 -7.01 36.20
CA ARG A 49 -6.14 -5.93 36.92
C ARG A 49 -4.67 -6.33 36.96
N LEU A 50 -3.87 -5.73 36.08
CA LEU A 50 -2.42 -5.76 36.18
C LEU A 50 -2.06 -4.92 37.40
N THR A 51 -2.07 -5.54 38.57
CA THR A 51 -1.59 -4.92 39.80
C THR A 51 -0.10 -4.66 39.62
N ALA A 52 0.33 -3.41 39.84
CA ALA A 52 1.66 -2.86 39.58
C ALA A 52 2.85 -3.53 40.33
N ALA A 53 2.69 -4.71 40.94
CA ALA A 53 3.74 -5.35 41.75
C ALA A 53 3.70 -6.89 41.74
N GLY A 54 3.07 -7.55 40.78
CA GLY A 54 3.03 -9.02 40.69
C GLY A 54 3.48 -9.50 39.33
N ASP A 55 4.62 -10.20 39.30
CA ASP A 55 5.22 -10.98 38.21
C ASP A 55 4.90 -10.52 36.78
N ILE A 56 5.88 -9.83 36.17
CA ILE A 56 5.87 -9.52 34.75
C ILE A 56 5.67 -10.84 33.98
N PRO A 57 4.64 -10.95 33.11
CA PRO A 57 4.48 -12.12 32.27
C PRO A 57 5.78 -12.36 31.50
N PRO A 58 6.32 -13.60 31.45
CA PRO A 58 7.63 -13.86 30.84
C PRO A 58 7.69 -13.40 29.37
N GLY A 59 6.56 -13.45 28.65
CA GLY A 59 6.42 -12.92 27.30
C GLY A 59 6.58 -11.40 27.21
N ALA A 60 6.04 -10.64 28.17
CA ALA A 60 6.14 -9.17 28.21
C ALA A 60 7.58 -8.69 28.43
N ALA A 61 8.33 -9.33 29.34
CA ALA A 61 9.75 -9.02 29.54
C ALA A 61 10.59 -9.33 28.29
N SER A 62 10.35 -10.50 27.67
CA SER A 62 11.03 -10.89 26.43
C SER A 62 10.71 -9.94 25.28
N PHE A 63 9.46 -9.49 25.16
CA PHE A 63 9.05 -8.50 24.17
C PHE A 63 9.73 -7.14 24.41
N ALA A 64 9.74 -6.66 25.66
CA ALA A 64 10.42 -5.42 26.03
C ALA A 64 11.93 -5.45 25.69
N GLU A 65 12.60 -6.59 25.92
CA GLU A 65 14.01 -6.75 25.52
C GLU A 65 14.20 -6.69 24.01
N ARG A 66 13.30 -7.29 23.22
CA ARG A 66 13.35 -7.16 21.76
C ARG A 66 13.15 -5.71 21.31
N VAL A 67 12.21 -4.99 21.92
CA VAL A 67 11.99 -3.56 21.66
C VAL A 67 13.26 -2.74 21.96
N ARG A 68 13.92 -2.99 23.10
CA ARG A 68 15.19 -2.34 23.46
C ARG A 68 16.32 -2.68 22.48
N ALA A 69 16.34 -3.90 21.94
CA ALA A 69 17.30 -4.26 20.91
C ALA A 69 17.07 -3.45 19.63
N VAL A 70 15.83 -3.32 19.17
CA VAL A 70 15.48 -2.46 18.03
C VAL A 70 15.88 -1.01 18.28
N ASP A 71 15.59 -0.50 19.47
CA ASP A 71 15.91 0.88 19.86
C ASP A 71 17.43 1.16 19.76
N ARG A 72 18.26 0.22 20.22
CA ARG A 72 19.72 0.30 20.07
C ARG A 72 20.17 0.25 18.62
N ASP A 73 19.55 -0.58 17.80
CA ASP A 73 19.89 -0.70 16.37
C ASP A 73 19.43 0.53 15.57
N ALA A 74 18.32 1.15 15.97
CA ALA A 74 17.78 2.35 15.36
C ALA A 74 18.59 3.60 15.70
N GLY A 75 19.18 3.66 16.90
CA GLY A 75 19.92 4.82 17.40
C GLY A 75 19.06 6.09 17.43
N ASP A 76 19.69 7.24 17.18
CA ASP A 76 19.03 8.55 17.08
C ASP A 76 18.36 8.73 15.72
N MET A 77 17.30 7.96 15.50
CA MET A 77 16.64 7.90 14.22
C MET A 77 15.78 9.15 13.99
N VAL A 78 16.05 9.87 12.89
CA VAL A 78 15.32 11.10 12.52
C VAL A 78 13.86 10.83 12.16
N SER A 79 13.51 9.60 11.78
CA SER A 79 12.15 9.26 11.40
C SER A 79 11.81 7.78 11.57
N TYR A 80 10.70 7.50 12.25
CA TYR A 80 10.17 6.16 12.41
C TYR A 80 9.78 5.45 11.11
N LYS A 81 9.63 6.16 9.99
CA LYS A 81 9.31 5.55 8.68
C LYS A 81 10.38 4.57 8.19
N PHE A 82 11.58 4.61 8.78
CA PHE A 82 12.70 3.74 8.41
C PHE A 82 12.81 2.49 9.29
N LEU A 83 11.99 2.33 10.35
CA LEU A 83 12.02 1.11 11.16
C LEU A 83 11.85 -0.17 10.33
N PRO A 84 10.97 -0.23 9.29
CA PRO A 84 10.84 -1.44 8.47
C PRO A 84 12.12 -1.82 7.69
N LEU A 85 13.11 -0.93 7.63
CA LEU A 85 14.42 -1.23 7.02
C LEU A 85 15.41 -1.85 8.03
N ILE A 86 15.07 -1.87 9.32
CA ILE A 86 15.90 -2.41 10.39
C ILE A 86 15.55 -3.89 10.58
N PRO A 87 16.51 -4.83 10.39
CA PRO A 87 16.21 -6.27 10.48
C PRO A 87 15.63 -6.72 11.82
N SER A 88 16.08 -6.14 12.94
CA SER A 88 15.56 -6.47 14.27
C SER A 88 14.11 -5.99 14.46
N PHE A 89 13.73 -4.88 13.83
CA PHE A 89 12.35 -4.41 13.85
C PHE A 89 11.44 -5.30 13.00
N GLU A 90 11.89 -5.70 11.82
CA GLU A 90 11.16 -6.65 10.99
C GLU A 90 10.95 -7.99 11.69
N ALA A 91 11.99 -8.52 12.34
CA ALA A 91 11.87 -9.73 13.16
C ALA A 91 10.89 -9.57 14.33
N LEU A 92 10.87 -8.39 14.98
CA LEU A 92 9.89 -8.07 16.02
C LEU A 92 8.47 -7.99 15.46
N ALA A 93 8.29 -7.38 14.28
CA ALA A 93 6.99 -7.24 13.62
C ALA A 93 6.43 -8.58 13.13
N ASP A 94 7.29 -9.46 12.60
CA ASP A 94 6.92 -10.83 12.19
C ASP A 94 6.50 -11.67 13.40
N ALA A 95 7.20 -11.55 14.53
CA ALA A 95 6.79 -12.16 15.78
C ALA A 95 5.52 -11.50 16.37
N GLY A 96 5.20 -10.27 15.96
CA GLY A 96 4.05 -9.49 16.38
C GLY A 96 2.70 -10.19 16.16
N LEU A 97 2.61 -11.07 15.16
CA LEU A 97 1.43 -11.88 14.84
C LEU A 97 0.91 -12.74 16.01
N GLY A 98 1.77 -13.08 16.97
CA GLY A 98 1.40 -13.79 18.20
C GLY A 98 1.54 -12.99 19.50
N ASN A 99 2.00 -11.74 19.44
CA ASN A 99 2.52 -11.02 20.61
C ASN A 99 1.66 -9.81 21.03
N VAL A 100 0.38 -9.73 20.61
CA VAL A 100 -0.51 -8.63 21.00
C VAL A 100 -0.57 -8.48 22.52
N THR A 101 -0.78 -9.59 23.23
CA THR A 101 -0.85 -9.64 24.70
C THR A 101 0.46 -9.20 25.34
N ASP A 102 1.60 -9.68 24.83
CA ASP A 102 2.93 -9.32 25.36
C ASP A 102 3.24 -7.83 25.14
N CYS A 103 2.85 -7.27 23.99
CA CYS A 103 2.99 -5.84 23.72
C CYS A 103 2.14 -5.00 24.68
N LEU A 104 0.86 -5.33 24.86
CA LEU A 104 -0.03 -4.63 25.78
C LEU A 104 0.47 -4.72 27.23
N ALA A 105 0.93 -5.90 27.65
CA ALA A 105 1.53 -6.08 28.97
C ALA A 105 2.82 -5.27 29.12
N ALA A 106 3.68 -5.23 28.10
CA ALA A 106 4.90 -4.41 28.12
C ALA A 106 4.60 -2.91 28.19
N LEU A 107 3.56 -2.42 27.50
CA LEU A 107 3.11 -1.03 27.56
C LEU A 107 2.48 -0.67 28.91
N ALA A 108 1.89 -1.64 29.61
CA ALA A 108 1.37 -1.46 30.96
C ALA A 108 2.48 -1.34 32.03
N LEU A 109 3.68 -1.82 31.74
CA LEU A 109 4.82 -1.79 32.66
C LEU A 109 5.56 -0.46 32.58
N ALA A 110 6.04 0.01 33.73
CA ALA A 110 7.03 1.07 33.78
C ALA A 110 8.39 0.54 33.26
N GLY A 111 9.14 1.37 32.54
CA GLY A 111 10.53 1.05 32.14
C GLY A 111 10.80 0.93 30.64
N LEU A 112 9.83 1.27 29.79
CA LEU A 112 10.10 1.60 28.38
C LEU A 112 10.19 3.12 28.22
N SER A 113 11.18 3.59 27.45
CA SER A 113 11.25 5.00 27.03
C SER A 113 10.14 5.34 26.04
N ASP A 114 9.86 6.62 25.82
CA ASP A 114 8.87 7.07 24.84
C ASP A 114 9.15 6.51 23.43
N GLN A 115 10.42 6.51 23.02
CA GLN A 115 10.85 5.92 21.75
C GLN A 115 10.59 4.41 21.70
N GLN A 116 10.89 3.68 22.77
CA GLN A 116 10.64 2.24 22.86
C GLN A 116 9.14 1.92 22.82
N ARG A 117 8.30 2.76 23.43
CA ARG A 117 6.84 2.60 23.39
C ARG A 117 6.29 2.86 21.99
N ILE A 118 6.84 3.84 21.27
CA ILE A 118 6.54 4.07 19.85
C ILE A 118 6.93 2.85 19.01
N ILE A 119 8.13 2.30 19.20
CA ILE A 119 8.59 1.09 18.51
C ILE A 119 7.67 -0.10 18.79
N ALA A 120 7.27 -0.31 20.05
CA ALA A 120 6.35 -1.38 20.45
C ALA A 120 4.98 -1.28 19.77
N ILE A 121 4.41 -0.07 19.69
CA ILE A 121 3.12 0.17 19.02
C ILE A 121 3.24 -0.04 17.50
N LEU A 122 4.33 0.47 16.91
CA LEU A 122 4.56 0.38 15.47
C LEU A 122 4.93 -1.04 15.01
N SER A 123 5.55 -1.87 15.86
CA SER A 123 5.90 -3.24 15.48
C SER A 123 4.67 -4.10 15.18
N LEU A 124 3.49 -3.74 15.71
CA LEU A 124 2.24 -4.46 15.43
C LEU A 124 1.63 -4.05 14.07
N TYR A 125 2.42 -3.50 13.14
CA TYR A 125 1.94 -3.06 11.83
C TYR A 125 1.69 -4.19 10.85
N LYS A 126 2.00 -5.46 11.21
CA LYS A 126 1.74 -6.66 10.40
C LYS A 126 0.52 -7.49 10.85
N LEU A 127 -0.25 -7.01 11.84
CA LEU A 127 -1.42 -7.72 12.35
C LEU A 127 -2.58 -7.84 11.34
N ALA A 128 -3.15 -9.03 11.24
CA ALA A 128 -4.45 -9.21 10.60
C ALA A 128 -5.53 -8.34 11.30
N ILE A 129 -6.59 -7.95 10.57
CA ILE A 129 -7.63 -7.04 11.09
C ILE A 129 -8.24 -7.55 12.40
N ALA A 130 -8.51 -8.86 12.51
CA ALA A 130 -9.06 -9.45 13.73
C ALA A 130 -8.16 -9.20 14.96
N ASP A 131 -6.85 -9.47 14.84
CA ASP A 131 -5.87 -9.26 15.92
C ASP A 131 -5.63 -7.77 16.18
N TYR A 132 -5.68 -6.95 15.14
CA TYR A 132 -5.55 -5.51 15.28
C TYR A 132 -6.73 -4.89 16.03
N VAL A 133 -7.95 -5.41 15.88
CA VAL A 133 -9.11 -5.01 16.70
C VAL A 133 -8.88 -5.37 18.18
N ILE A 134 -8.32 -6.55 18.47
CA ILE A 134 -7.95 -6.95 19.83
C ILE A 134 -6.92 -5.97 20.41
N PHE A 135 -5.90 -5.65 19.63
CA PHE A 135 -4.88 -4.68 20.01
C PHE A 135 -5.48 -3.29 20.31
N LEU A 136 -6.33 -2.75 19.43
CA LEU A 136 -6.97 -1.45 19.64
C LEU A 136 -7.84 -1.41 20.91
N ARG A 137 -8.62 -2.46 21.16
CA ARG A 137 -9.40 -2.58 22.40
C ARG A 137 -8.49 -2.63 23.63
N GLY A 138 -7.38 -3.35 23.54
CA GLY A 138 -6.34 -3.36 24.58
C GLY A 138 -5.77 -1.97 24.84
N MET A 139 -5.44 -1.22 23.80
CA MET A 139 -4.95 0.16 23.91
C MET A 139 -5.98 1.09 24.57
N VAL A 140 -7.27 0.97 24.23
CA VAL A 140 -8.35 1.69 24.92
C VAL A 140 -8.38 1.35 26.40
N GLY A 141 -8.30 0.06 26.76
CA GLY A 141 -8.26 -0.39 28.15
C GLY A 141 -7.04 0.13 28.93
N LEU A 142 -5.86 0.22 28.31
CA LEU A 142 -4.68 0.84 28.90
C LEU A 142 -4.85 2.35 29.06
N ARG A 143 -5.52 3.01 28.11
CA ARG A 143 -5.78 4.45 28.16
C ARG A 143 -6.71 4.80 29.32
N ASP A 144 -7.76 4.02 29.53
CA ASP A 144 -8.71 4.18 30.64
C ASP A 144 -8.05 4.04 32.01
N GLN A 145 -6.98 3.26 32.08
CA GLN A 145 -6.14 3.08 33.28
C GLN A 145 -5.02 4.13 33.40
N ASN A 146 -4.92 5.08 32.46
CA ASN A 146 -3.83 6.04 32.34
C ASN A 146 -2.43 5.41 32.26
N LEU A 147 -2.33 4.19 31.71
CA LEU A 147 -1.05 3.49 31.49
C LEU A 147 -0.41 3.85 30.13
N ILE A 148 -1.22 4.41 29.22
CA ILE A 148 -0.76 5.01 27.97
C ILE A 148 -1.35 6.42 27.83
N THR A 149 -0.69 7.25 27.03
CA THR A 149 -1.15 8.60 26.69
C THR A 149 -2.16 8.57 25.54
N ALA A 150 -2.94 9.65 25.37
CA ALA A 150 -3.80 9.82 24.21
C ALA A 150 -3.00 9.87 22.89
N GLY A 151 -1.75 10.34 22.93
CA GLY A 151 -0.85 10.35 21.78
C GLY A 151 -0.45 8.94 21.33
N GLU A 152 -0.24 8.02 22.27
CA GLU A 152 0.07 6.61 21.99
C GLU A 152 -1.13 5.85 21.42
N LEU A 153 -2.33 6.08 21.95
CA LEU A 153 -3.56 5.59 21.33
C LEU A 153 -3.73 6.17 19.93
N GLY A 154 -3.44 7.46 19.76
CA GLY A 154 -3.42 8.13 18.47
C GLY A 154 -2.46 7.50 17.48
N LEU A 155 -1.25 7.15 17.90
CA LEU A 155 -0.26 6.46 17.07
C LEU A 155 -0.73 5.06 16.65
N ALA A 156 -1.40 4.34 17.54
CA ALA A 156 -1.94 3.01 17.24
C ALA A 156 -2.99 3.05 16.11
N VAL A 157 -3.82 4.11 16.06
CA VAL A 157 -4.87 4.31 15.06
C VAL A 157 -4.34 5.02 13.81
N PHE A 158 -3.66 6.16 13.99
CA PHE A 158 -3.05 6.98 12.94
C PHE A 158 -1.61 6.54 12.70
N ARG A 159 -1.45 5.45 11.94
CA ARG A 159 -0.11 4.99 11.54
C ARG A 159 0.40 5.84 10.37
N ARG A 160 1.60 6.42 10.53
CA ARG A 160 2.26 7.20 9.46
C ARG A 160 2.54 6.32 8.23
N ALA A 161 2.72 6.98 7.08
CA ALA A 161 3.12 6.33 5.82
C ALA A 161 4.28 5.36 6.03
N GLY A 162 4.13 4.12 5.53
CA GLY A 162 5.07 3.00 5.74
C GLY A 162 4.57 1.93 6.73
N PHE A 163 3.61 2.25 7.59
CA PHE A 163 2.99 1.30 8.53
C PHE A 163 1.49 1.10 8.26
N GLY A 164 1.04 1.52 7.08
CA GLY A 164 -0.36 1.42 6.65
C GLY A 164 -0.70 -0.03 6.38
N HIS A 165 -1.20 -0.72 7.39
CA HIS A 165 -2.10 -1.82 7.15
C HIS A 165 -3.36 -1.32 6.49
N GLY A 166 -4.01 -2.17 5.71
CA GLY A 166 -5.29 -1.95 5.04
C GLY A 166 -6.45 -1.61 5.97
N LEU A 167 -6.25 -0.80 7.00
CA LEU A 167 -7.24 -0.12 7.84
C LEU A 167 -8.22 0.66 6.97
N ALA A 168 -7.69 1.44 6.01
CA ALA A 168 -8.51 2.14 5.03
C ALA A 168 -9.24 1.15 4.12
N GLU A 169 -8.62 0.02 3.77
CA GLU A 169 -9.22 -1.01 2.92
C GLU A 169 -10.28 -1.85 3.64
N SER A 170 -10.15 -1.99 4.96
CA SER A 170 -10.99 -2.84 5.82
C SER A 170 -12.02 -2.04 6.62
N TYR A 171 -12.25 -0.77 6.26
CA TYR A 171 -13.15 0.15 6.97
C TYR A 171 -14.62 -0.31 7.07
N GLN A 172 -15.00 -1.35 6.31
CA GLN A 172 -16.33 -1.96 6.34
C GLN A 172 -16.43 -3.09 7.38
N ASP A 173 -15.31 -3.56 7.94
CA ASP A 173 -15.29 -4.61 8.97
C ASP A 173 -16.04 -4.15 10.23
N PRO A 174 -17.15 -4.82 10.64
CA PRO A 174 -17.98 -4.34 11.73
C PRO A 174 -17.25 -4.24 13.09
N PRO A 175 -16.43 -5.23 13.51
CA PRO A 175 -15.62 -5.12 14.72
C PRO A 175 -14.67 -3.91 14.71
N LEU A 176 -13.98 -3.65 13.59
CA LEU A 176 -13.09 -2.51 13.45
C LEU A 176 -13.86 -1.18 13.50
N ARG A 177 -14.99 -1.08 12.80
CA ARG A 177 -15.85 0.11 12.84
C ARG A 177 -16.32 0.43 14.26
N SER A 178 -16.69 -0.60 15.01
CA SER A 178 -17.14 -0.45 16.39
C SER A 178 -16.05 0.15 17.29
N VAL A 179 -14.83 -0.38 17.25
CA VAL A 179 -13.75 0.13 18.12
C VAL A 179 -13.29 1.52 17.67
N LEU A 180 -13.26 1.81 16.37
CA LEU A 180 -12.94 3.14 15.87
C LEU A 180 -13.99 4.18 16.29
N ALA A 181 -15.29 3.85 16.20
CA ALA A 181 -16.35 4.74 16.66
C ALA A 181 -16.28 4.99 18.17
N GLU A 182 -15.95 3.97 18.96
CA GLU A 182 -15.71 4.10 20.40
C GLU A 182 -14.56 5.09 20.68
N ILE A 183 -13.42 4.93 20.01
CA ILE A 183 -12.26 5.83 20.16
C ILE A 183 -12.63 7.27 19.75
N ALA A 184 -13.37 7.45 18.65
CA ALA A 184 -13.77 8.77 18.17
C ALA A 184 -14.76 9.48 19.11
N ALA A 185 -15.57 8.74 19.87
CA ALA A 185 -16.53 9.30 20.82
C ALA A 185 -15.86 9.82 22.11
N ARG A 186 -14.58 9.54 22.32
CA ARG A 186 -13.86 9.94 23.54
C ARG A 186 -13.50 11.42 23.53
N THR A 187 -13.65 12.07 24.68
CA THR A 187 -13.34 13.49 24.87
C THR A 187 -11.86 13.79 25.09
N ASP A 188 -11.07 12.78 25.47
CA ASP A 188 -9.63 12.90 25.75
C ASP A 188 -8.74 12.63 24.53
N VAL A 189 -9.36 12.37 23.39
CA VAL A 189 -8.70 12.17 22.09
C VAL A 189 -8.69 13.48 21.31
N SER A 190 -7.61 13.75 20.57
CA SER A 190 -7.49 15.00 19.81
C SER A 190 -8.55 15.11 18.69
N PRO A 191 -9.04 16.32 18.39
CA PRO A 191 -9.96 16.54 17.27
C PRO A 191 -9.42 16.05 15.92
N ASN A 192 -8.09 16.13 15.73
CA ASN A 192 -7.44 15.63 14.52
C ASN A 192 -7.57 14.11 14.39
N LEU A 193 -7.42 13.36 15.50
CA LEU A 193 -7.62 11.92 15.47
C LEU A 193 -9.08 11.55 15.21
N GLN A 194 -10.03 12.26 15.85
CA GLN A 194 -11.46 12.07 15.60
C GLN A 194 -11.82 12.29 14.13
N ALA A 195 -11.31 13.37 13.53
CA ALA A 195 -11.50 13.68 12.12
C ALA A 195 -10.90 12.59 11.21
N TYR A 196 -9.70 12.09 11.53
CA TYR A 196 -9.08 11.00 10.78
C TYR A 196 -9.90 9.70 10.86
N ILE A 197 -10.40 9.34 12.04
CA ILE A 197 -11.27 8.19 12.21
C ILE A 197 -12.55 8.35 11.39
N ALA A 198 -13.16 9.54 11.37
CA ALA A 198 -14.33 9.82 10.55
C ALA A 198 -14.04 9.64 9.04
N GLN A 199 -12.84 10.02 8.58
CA GLN A 199 -12.40 9.77 7.20
C GLN A 199 -12.25 8.28 6.90
N ILE A 200 -11.74 7.47 7.84
CA ILE A 200 -11.70 6.00 7.68
C ILE A 200 -13.13 5.46 7.61
N LEU A 201 -13.98 5.79 8.58
CA LEU A 201 -15.33 5.22 8.71
C LEU A 201 -16.25 5.57 7.54
N SER A 202 -16.01 6.71 6.86
CA SER A 202 -16.72 7.13 5.64
C SER A 202 -16.10 6.57 4.34
N GLY A 203 -14.99 5.85 4.43
CA GLY A 203 -14.20 5.38 3.29
C GLY A 203 -13.49 6.50 2.52
N GLN A 204 -13.49 7.74 3.02
CA GLN A 204 -12.77 8.86 2.40
C GLN A 204 -11.27 8.60 2.39
N ALA A 205 -10.71 8.08 3.50
CA ALA A 205 -9.29 7.76 3.59
C ALA A 205 -8.83 6.78 2.49
N LEU A 206 -9.67 5.79 2.16
CA LEU A 206 -9.40 4.85 1.06
C LEU A 206 -9.47 5.52 -0.31
N ARG A 207 -10.43 6.43 -0.52
CA ARG A 207 -10.54 7.19 -1.78
C ARG A 207 -9.33 8.10 -1.96
N ASP A 208 -8.91 8.80 -0.92
CA ASP A 208 -7.75 9.68 -0.94
C ASP A 208 -6.47 8.88 -1.21
N GLN A 209 -6.32 7.71 -0.58
CA GLN A 209 -5.20 6.81 -0.84
C GLN A 209 -5.18 6.33 -2.30
N ARG A 210 -6.33 5.91 -2.86
CA ARG A 210 -6.43 5.48 -4.26
C ARG A 210 -6.16 6.63 -5.24
N MET A 211 -6.67 7.82 -4.94
CA MET A 211 -6.38 9.03 -5.74
C MET A 211 -4.90 9.34 -5.72
N PHE A 212 -4.26 9.30 -4.54
CA PHE A 212 -2.82 9.52 -4.43
C PHE A 212 -2.01 8.46 -5.22
N GLN A 213 -2.37 7.18 -5.11
CA GLN A 213 -1.75 6.11 -5.90
C GLN A 213 -1.94 6.34 -7.40
N TRP A 214 -3.15 6.72 -7.80
CA TRP A 214 -3.44 7.08 -9.18
C TRP A 214 -2.66 8.33 -9.62
N GLU A 215 -2.44 9.35 -8.80
CA GLU A 215 -1.70 10.54 -9.23
C GLU A 215 -0.18 10.33 -9.25
N CYS A 216 0.37 9.54 -8.33
CA CYS A 216 1.81 9.41 -8.12
C CYS A 216 2.44 8.13 -8.68
N CYS A 217 1.70 7.02 -8.78
CA CYS A 217 2.24 5.70 -9.11
C CYS A 217 1.62 5.11 -10.39
N ASP A 218 0.30 5.18 -10.49
CA ASP A 218 -0.49 4.51 -11.54
C ASP A 218 -1.13 5.48 -12.53
N GLY A 219 -0.71 6.74 -12.48
CA GLY A 219 -1.34 7.82 -13.24
C GLY A 219 -1.36 7.55 -14.71
N PRO A 220 -2.40 8.06 -15.41
CA PRO A 220 -2.52 7.87 -16.82
C PRO A 220 -1.28 8.56 -17.39
N THR A 221 -0.34 7.76 -17.87
CA THR A 221 0.63 8.19 -18.85
C THR A 221 0.11 7.71 -20.22
N PRO A 222 -1.11 8.09 -20.65
CA PRO A 222 -1.67 7.62 -21.92
C PRO A 222 -0.79 8.12 -23.05
N TRP A 223 -0.04 9.22 -22.83
CA TRP A 223 0.98 9.68 -23.75
C TRP A 223 2.25 8.82 -23.75
N LEU A 224 2.65 8.16 -22.64
CA LEU A 224 3.75 7.18 -22.70
C LEU A 224 3.32 5.93 -23.44
N ASP A 225 2.13 5.40 -23.15
CA ASP A 225 1.69 4.18 -23.82
C ASP A 225 1.38 4.44 -25.30
N LEU A 226 0.76 5.58 -25.62
CA LEU A 226 0.62 6.03 -27.00
C LEU A 226 1.98 6.30 -27.66
N ALA A 227 2.97 6.86 -26.95
CA ALA A 227 4.31 7.07 -27.49
C ALA A 227 5.06 5.74 -27.72
N LYS A 228 4.90 4.75 -26.84
CA LYS A 228 5.43 3.39 -27.02
C LYS A 228 4.79 2.72 -28.23
N ASP A 229 3.46 2.80 -28.36
CA ASP A 229 2.71 2.21 -29.46
C ASP A 229 3.05 2.87 -30.80
N LEU A 230 3.14 4.20 -30.84
CA LEU A 230 3.56 4.94 -32.03
C LEU A 230 5.02 4.66 -32.40
N ALA A 231 5.93 4.58 -31.42
CA ALA A 231 7.32 4.22 -31.65
C ALA A 231 7.44 2.79 -32.20
N PHE A 232 6.66 1.85 -31.67
CA PHE A 232 6.59 0.48 -32.15
C PHE A 232 6.05 0.41 -33.58
N GLY A 233 4.94 1.10 -33.86
CA GLY A 233 4.35 1.17 -35.20
C GLY A 233 5.31 1.77 -36.24
N ALA A 234 5.99 2.86 -35.91
CA ALA A 234 6.99 3.50 -36.77
C ALA A 234 8.19 2.58 -37.03
N MET A 235 8.64 1.83 -36.01
CA MET A 235 9.72 0.86 -36.15
C MET A 235 9.35 -0.30 -37.08
N VAL A 236 8.17 -0.89 -36.89
CA VAL A 236 7.67 -1.98 -37.76
C VAL A 236 7.56 -1.49 -39.20
N ALA A 237 7.04 -0.28 -39.42
CA ALA A 237 6.98 0.33 -40.75
C ALA A 237 8.38 0.49 -41.39
N LEU A 238 9.36 1.01 -40.64
CA LEU A 238 10.75 1.15 -41.11
C LEU A 238 11.40 -0.20 -41.44
N LEU A 239 11.12 -1.23 -40.63
CA LEU A 239 11.65 -2.57 -40.83
C LEU A 239 11.06 -3.22 -42.09
N LEU A 240 9.75 -3.05 -42.32
CA LEU A 240 9.08 -3.52 -43.54
C LEU A 240 9.58 -2.79 -44.80
N VAL A 241 9.76 -1.47 -44.74
CA VAL A 241 10.34 -0.68 -45.85
C VAL A 241 11.76 -1.17 -46.17
N ARG A 242 12.58 -1.45 -45.15
CA ARG A 242 13.94 -1.99 -45.35
C ARG A 242 13.95 -3.39 -45.93
N VAL A 243 13.09 -4.30 -45.47
CA VAL A 243 12.98 -5.66 -46.03
C VAL A 243 12.61 -5.60 -47.51
N ARG A 244 11.71 -4.67 -47.89
CA ARG A 244 11.31 -4.47 -49.28
C ARG A 244 12.47 -3.93 -50.15
N LEU A 245 13.27 -2.99 -49.61
CA LEU A 245 14.46 -2.46 -50.29
C LEU A 245 15.59 -3.50 -50.44
N VAL A 246 15.82 -4.36 -49.44
CA VAL A 246 16.86 -5.42 -49.50
C VAL A 246 16.50 -6.51 -50.51
N ARG A 247 15.20 -6.78 -50.75
CA ARG A 247 14.77 -7.67 -51.85
C ARG A 247 15.15 -7.15 -53.24
N VAL A 248 15.41 -5.85 -53.38
CA VAL A 248 15.77 -5.21 -54.66
C VAL A 248 17.29 -5.19 -54.90
N GLN A 249 18.13 -5.46 -53.88
CA GLN A 249 19.59 -5.48 -54.03
C GLN A 249 20.23 -6.71 -53.39
N GLY A 250 20.43 -7.76 -54.20
CA GLY A 250 20.90 -9.10 -53.80
C GLY A 250 22.31 -9.21 -53.20
N HIS A 251 22.98 -8.12 -52.83
CA HIS A 251 24.36 -8.16 -52.30
C HIS A 251 24.55 -7.53 -50.90
N VAL A 252 23.49 -7.02 -50.26
CA VAL A 252 23.59 -6.36 -48.94
C VAL A 252 22.85 -7.15 -47.85
N ARG A 253 23.00 -8.47 -47.82
CA ARG A 253 22.27 -9.34 -46.87
C ARG A 253 22.95 -9.47 -45.49
N ARG A 254 24.28 -9.58 -45.43
CA ARG A 254 24.99 -9.86 -44.15
C ARG A 254 25.09 -8.63 -43.25
N THR A 255 25.32 -7.46 -43.80
CA THR A 255 25.45 -6.21 -43.03
C THR A 255 24.12 -5.78 -42.41
N VAL A 256 23.01 -5.99 -43.13
CA VAL A 256 21.67 -5.66 -42.63
C VAL A 256 21.22 -6.63 -41.54
N ALA A 257 21.53 -7.93 -41.66
CA ALA A 257 21.22 -8.91 -40.62
C ALA A 257 21.94 -8.60 -39.29
N GLY A 258 23.21 -8.20 -39.35
CA GLY A 258 23.98 -7.80 -38.15
C GLY A 258 23.42 -6.55 -37.46
N MET A 259 23.00 -5.55 -38.24
CA MET A 259 22.36 -4.35 -37.69
C MET A 259 21.00 -4.65 -37.05
N LEU A 260 20.18 -5.51 -37.66
CA LEU A 260 18.89 -5.91 -37.09
C LEU A 260 19.04 -6.67 -35.77
N ALA A 261 20.04 -7.55 -35.67
CA ALA A 261 20.36 -8.25 -34.43
C ALA A 261 20.82 -7.28 -33.33
N ALA A 262 21.69 -6.32 -33.66
CA ALA A 262 22.16 -5.32 -32.70
C ALA A 262 21.05 -4.38 -32.22
N SER A 263 20.15 -3.95 -33.12
CA SER A 263 18.98 -3.13 -32.77
C SER A 263 17.99 -3.91 -31.90
N GLY A 264 17.75 -5.19 -32.18
CA GLY A 264 16.88 -6.04 -31.36
C GLY A 264 17.42 -6.28 -29.94
N LEU A 265 18.74 -6.49 -29.80
CA LEU A 265 19.39 -6.68 -28.50
C LEU A 265 19.40 -5.40 -27.66
N LEU A 266 19.63 -4.23 -28.28
CA LEU A 266 19.54 -2.93 -27.59
C LEU A 266 18.11 -2.69 -27.06
N TRP A 267 17.10 -3.12 -27.82
CA TRP A 267 15.70 -2.99 -27.41
C TRP A 267 15.33 -3.95 -26.27
N LEU A 268 15.79 -5.22 -26.32
CA LEU A 268 15.60 -6.17 -25.21
C LEU A 268 16.24 -5.65 -23.90
N ALA A 269 17.37 -4.96 -23.98
CA ALA A 269 18.01 -4.33 -22.83
C ALA A 269 17.21 -3.13 -22.28
N LEU A 270 16.53 -2.37 -23.15
CA LEU A 270 15.66 -1.26 -22.75
C LEU A 270 14.30 -1.73 -22.20
N TRP A 271 13.73 -2.83 -22.71
CA TRP A 271 12.45 -3.39 -22.25
C TRP A 271 12.59 -4.10 -20.89
N SER A 272 13.68 -4.83 -20.66
CA SER A 272 13.85 -5.69 -19.48
C SER A 272 13.98 -4.96 -18.13
N GLY A 273 13.79 -3.63 -18.08
CA GLY A 273 13.78 -2.88 -16.83
C GLY A 273 15.16 -2.80 -16.16
N LEU A 274 16.23 -3.14 -16.88
CA LEU A 274 17.61 -3.16 -16.38
C LEU A 274 18.17 -1.77 -16.03
N TYR A 275 17.44 -0.69 -16.32
CA TYR A 275 17.80 0.68 -15.95
C TYR A 275 16.70 1.30 -15.07
N PRO A 276 16.90 1.36 -13.75
CA PRO A 276 15.90 1.91 -12.83
C PRO A 276 15.75 3.44 -12.92
N ASN A 277 16.62 4.13 -13.69
CA ASN A 277 16.55 5.57 -13.90
C ASN A 277 16.15 5.92 -15.34
N PHE A 278 14.85 6.19 -15.52
CA PHE A 278 14.20 6.57 -16.79
C PHE A 278 14.92 7.69 -17.56
N TYR A 279 15.48 8.68 -16.83
CA TYR A 279 16.18 9.81 -17.44
C TYR A 279 17.42 9.39 -18.24
N TRP A 280 18.20 8.43 -17.73
CA TRP A 280 19.39 7.93 -18.42
C TRP A 280 19.04 7.08 -19.64
N SER A 281 17.94 6.31 -19.56
CA SER A 281 17.46 5.48 -20.67
C SER A 281 17.05 6.32 -21.89
N VAL A 282 16.40 7.46 -21.67
CA VAL A 282 16.00 8.38 -22.76
C VAL A 282 17.21 9.03 -23.43
N HIS A 283 18.20 9.50 -22.65
CA HIS A 283 19.42 10.09 -23.21
C HIS A 283 20.26 9.07 -24.00
N LEU A 284 20.37 7.83 -23.51
CA LEU A 284 21.02 6.75 -24.23
C LEU A 284 20.30 6.38 -25.53
N ALA A 285 18.97 6.33 -25.50
CA ALA A 285 18.17 6.06 -26.70
C ALA A 285 18.32 7.17 -27.76
N LEU A 286 18.29 8.44 -27.34
CA LEU A 286 18.51 9.57 -28.24
C LEU A 286 19.94 9.60 -28.81
N ALA A 287 20.94 9.29 -27.99
CA ALA A 287 22.33 9.19 -28.45
C ALA A 287 22.52 8.05 -29.46
N ALA A 288 21.91 6.89 -29.22
CA ALA A 288 21.93 5.76 -30.14
C ALA A 288 21.22 6.09 -31.47
N LEU A 289 20.08 6.77 -31.41
CA LEU A 289 19.36 7.23 -32.60
C LEU A 289 20.20 8.23 -33.41
N GLY A 290 20.84 9.19 -32.74
CA GLY A 290 21.73 10.16 -33.37
C GLY A 290 22.91 9.50 -34.07
N ALA A 291 23.58 8.55 -33.40
CA ALA A 291 24.67 7.78 -33.98
C ALA A 291 24.22 6.96 -35.20
N PHE A 292 23.03 6.34 -35.12
CA PHE A 292 22.47 5.58 -36.23
C PHE A 292 22.16 6.45 -37.46
N LEU A 293 21.50 7.59 -37.26
CA LEU A 293 21.20 8.53 -38.34
C LEU A 293 22.49 9.08 -38.97
N GLY A 294 23.50 9.39 -38.16
CA GLY A 294 24.83 9.79 -38.63
C GLY A 294 25.48 8.73 -39.51
N ALA A 295 25.42 7.46 -39.11
CA ALA A 295 25.94 6.35 -39.91
C ALA A 295 25.19 6.16 -41.24
N GLN A 296 23.86 6.33 -41.26
CA GLN A 296 23.06 6.26 -42.51
C GLN A 296 23.41 7.39 -43.49
N LEU A 297 23.60 8.61 -42.98
CA LEU A 297 24.02 9.75 -43.79
C LEU A 297 25.41 9.52 -44.39
N ALA A 298 26.37 9.06 -43.58
CA ALA A 298 27.72 8.76 -44.04
C ALA A 298 27.75 7.66 -45.13
N LEU A 299 26.93 6.62 -44.98
CA LEU A 299 26.81 5.56 -45.97
C LEU A 299 26.20 6.09 -47.28
N SER A 300 25.16 6.92 -47.20
CA SER A 300 24.49 7.51 -48.37
C SER A 300 25.45 8.40 -49.19
N VAL A 301 26.24 9.22 -48.50
CA VAL A 301 27.29 10.05 -49.14
C VAL A 301 28.35 9.17 -49.82
N THR A 302 28.75 8.08 -49.18
CA THR A 302 29.78 7.17 -49.71
C THR A 302 29.30 6.44 -50.96
N VAL A 303 28.05 5.96 -50.96
CA VAL A 303 27.43 5.31 -52.12
C VAL A 303 27.25 6.31 -53.27
N GLY A 304 26.78 7.52 -52.97
CA GLY A 304 26.65 8.61 -53.96
C GLY A 304 27.97 8.91 -54.67
N LYS A 305 29.08 9.02 -53.92
CA LYS A 305 30.43 9.23 -54.48
C LYS A 305 30.91 8.08 -55.36
N ARG A 306 30.55 6.82 -55.06
CA ARG A 306 30.91 5.67 -55.90
C ARG A 306 30.12 5.66 -57.20
N LEU A 307 28.83 5.99 -57.16
CA LEU A 307 27.97 6.03 -58.34
C LEU A 307 28.39 7.13 -59.31
N THR A 308 28.75 8.32 -58.81
CA THR A 308 29.26 9.41 -59.66
C THR A 308 30.60 9.07 -60.30
N ARG A 309 31.54 8.45 -59.56
CA ARG A 309 32.80 7.95 -60.12
C ARG A 309 32.61 6.86 -61.17
N SER A 310 31.67 5.94 -60.97
CA SER A 310 31.37 4.89 -61.94
C SER A 310 30.78 5.46 -63.24
N ARG A 311 29.88 6.45 -63.16
CA ARG A 311 29.35 7.14 -64.34
C ARG A 311 30.43 7.92 -65.09
N ALA A 312 31.32 8.63 -64.37
CA ALA A 312 32.44 9.34 -64.97
C ALA A 312 33.39 8.38 -65.72
N ARG A 313 33.69 7.20 -65.13
CA ARG A 313 34.55 6.19 -65.75
C ARG A 313 33.93 5.56 -67.00
N ASN A 314 32.62 5.28 -66.98
CA ASN A 314 31.92 4.75 -68.15
C ASN A 314 31.84 5.77 -69.30
N ARG A 315 31.77 7.07 -69.00
CA ARG A 315 31.80 8.12 -70.01
C ARG A 315 33.17 8.20 -70.72
N ILE A 316 34.26 8.15 -69.95
CA ILE A 316 35.62 8.16 -70.51
C ILE A 316 35.89 6.93 -71.39
N ASN A 317 35.43 5.74 -70.97
CA ASN A 317 35.61 4.52 -71.75
C ASN A 317 34.72 4.46 -73.01
N GLY A 318 33.59 5.16 -73.03
CA GLY A 318 32.71 5.26 -74.20
C GLY A 318 33.26 6.19 -75.30
N GLU A 319 34.07 7.19 -74.94
CA GLU A 319 34.69 8.13 -75.87
C GLU A 319 36.02 7.59 -76.46
N ALA A 320 36.63 6.57 -75.86
CA ALA A 320 37.84 5.92 -76.36
C ALA A 320 37.59 4.75 -77.34
N GLY A 321 36.32 4.44 -77.63
CA GLY A 321 35.88 3.31 -78.47
C GLY A 321 35.30 3.71 -79.83
N THR A 322 35.48 4.96 -80.25
CA THR A 322 35.09 5.52 -81.57
C THR A 322 36.30 6.10 -82.25
#